data_AF-A0A356BTV2-F1
#
_entry.id   AF-A0A356BTV2-F1
#
_cell.length_a   1.000
_cell.length_b   1.000
_cell.length_c   1.000
_cell.angle_alpha   90.00
_cell.angle_beta   90.00
_cell.angle_gamma   90.00
#
_symmetry.space_group_name_H-M   'P 1'
#
loop_
_entity.id
_entity.type
_entity.pdbx_description
1 polymer ?
#
loop_
_entity_poly.entity_id
_entity_poly.type
_entity_poly.pdbx_seq_one_letter_code
_entity_poly.pdbx_strand_id
1 'polypeptide(L)' 'MGVFLAPMAGVTDLPFRILAREYGADLVVSEMVSAQAL' A
#
# COMPACT_ATOMS: atom_id res chain seq x y z
N MET A 1 -7.59 17.61 -1.03
CA MET A 1 -6.62 17.09 -0.05
C MET A 1 -6.93 15.61 0.07
N GLY A 2 -6.01 14.75 -0.37
CA GLY A 2 -6.30 13.32 -0.58
C GLY A 2 -5.96 12.43 0.60
N VAL A 3 -6.51 11.21 0.62
CA VAL A 3 -6.18 10.16 1.59
C VAL A 3 -5.17 9.21 0.98
N PHE A 4 -4.08 8.94 1.69
CA PHE A 4 -2.99 8.09 1.22
C PHE A 4 -2.80 6.90 2.15
N LEU A 5 -2.61 5.72 1.56
CA LEU A 5 -2.25 4.53 2.31
C LEU A 5 -0.74 4.47 2.51
N ALA A 6 -0.31 4.52 3.77
CA ALA A 6 1.09 4.39 4.17
C ALA A 6 1.61 2.94 3.97
N PRO A 7 2.89 2.75 3.62
CA PRO A 7 3.50 1.42 3.52
C PRO A 7 3.61 0.78 4.91
N MET A 8 3.15 -0.46 5.04
CA MET A 8 3.20 -1.24 6.28
C MET A 8 3.52 -2.70 5.96
N ALA A 9 4.68 -3.19 6.43
CA ALA A 9 5.10 -4.57 6.22
C ALA A 9 4.09 -5.57 6.83
N GLY A 10 3.72 -6.60 6.07
CA GLY A 10 2.71 -7.59 6.42
C GLY A 10 1.26 -7.08 6.37
N VAL A 11 1.01 -5.83 5.95
CA VAL A 11 -0.35 -5.25 5.88
C VAL A 11 -0.67 -4.73 4.48
N THR A 12 0.20 -3.92 3.87
CA THR A 12 -0.07 -3.32 2.56
C THR A 12 0.28 -4.23 1.38
N ASP A 13 -0.28 -5.43 1.40
CA ASP A 13 -0.17 -6.42 0.31
C ASP A 13 -1.08 -6.05 -0.88
N LEU A 14 -1.12 -6.89 -1.92
CA LEU A 14 -1.94 -6.59 -3.11
C LEU A 14 -3.46 -6.55 -2.79
N PRO A 15 -4.07 -7.57 -2.15
CA PRO A 15 -5.47 -7.53 -1.75
C PRO A 15 -5.84 -6.29 -0.94
N PHE A 16 -5.04 -5.94 0.08
CA PHE A 16 -5.34 -4.78 0.93
C PHE A 16 -5.28 -3.46 0.16
N ARG A 17 -4.33 -3.32 -0.77
CA ARG A 17 -4.22 -2.12 -1.62
C ARG A 17 -5.39 -1.99 -2.59
N ILE A 18 -5.93 -3.09 -3.11
CA ILE A 18 -7.14 -3.07 -3.95
C ILE A 18 -8.31 -2.53 -3.12
N LEU A 19 -8.53 -3.08 -1.93
CA LEU A 19 -9.57 -2.61 -1.02
C LEU A 19 -9.39 -1.13 -0.69
N ALA A 20 -8.18 -0.70 -0.31
CA ALA A 20 -7.91 0.69 0.02
C ALA A 20 -8.24 1.66 -1.14
N ARG A 21 -7.99 1.26 -2.40
CA ARG A 21 -8.41 2.02 -3.58
C ARG A 21 -9.92 2.09 -3.71
N GLU A 22 -10.62 0.98 -3.53
CA GLU A 22 -12.08 0.92 -3.58
C GLU A 22 -12.75 1.77 -2.48
N TYR A 23 -12.12 1.89 -1.31
CA TYR A 23 -12.58 2.73 -0.20
C TYR A 23 -12.13 4.21 -0.28
N GLY A 24 -11.51 4.63 -1.39
CA GLY A 24 -11.24 6.05 -1.65
C GLY A 24 -9.81 6.52 -1.38
N ALA A 25 -8.81 5.64 -1.34
CA ALA A 25 -7.41 6.04 -1.28
C ALA A 25 -6.91 6.58 -2.63
N ASP A 26 -6.45 7.83 -2.64
CA ASP A 26 -5.89 8.52 -3.81
C ASP A 26 -4.50 8.02 -4.19
N LEU A 27 -3.78 7.43 -3.23
CA LEU A 27 -2.50 6.75 -3.42
C LEU A 27 -2.43 5.53 -2.51
N VAL A 28 -1.90 4.42 -3.04
CA VAL A 28 -1.56 3.24 -2.24
C VAL A 28 -0.12 2.80 -2.52
N VAL A 29 0.61 2.47 -1.46
CA VAL A 29 2.02 2.07 -1.51
C VAL A 29 2.13 0.60 -1.09
N SER A 30 3.00 -0.17 -1.74
CA SER A 30 3.28 -1.56 -1.34
C SER A 30 3.96 -1.63 0.02
N GLU A 31 4.13 -2.84 0.54
CA GLU A 31 5.12 -3.11 1.58
C GLU A 31 6.51 -2.59 1.21
N MET A 32 7.34 -2.41 2.26
CA MET A 32 8.75 -2.11 2.10
C MET A 32 9.45 -3.31 1.46
N VAL A 33 10.16 -3.09 0.35
CA VAL A 33 10.94 -4.13 -0.32
C VAL A 33 12.42 -3.87 -0.10
N SER A 34 13.16 -4.87 0.36
CA SER A 34 14.61 -4.78 0.52
C SER A 34 15.28 -4.77 -0.85
N ALA A 35 16.07 -3.74 -1.14
CA ALA A 35 16.86 -3.65 -2.36
C ALA A 35 17.92 -4.76 -2.50
N GLN A 36 18.30 -5.40 -1.39
CA GLN A 36 19.27 -6.51 -1.39
C GLN A 36 18.60 -7.87 -1.68
N ALA A 37 17.28 -7.97 -1.51
CA ALA A 37 16.49 -9.19 -1.72
C ALA A 37 15.64 -9.15 -3.00
N LEU A 38 15.76 -8.06 -3.77
CA LEU A 38 15.24 -7.89 -5.13
C LEU A 38 16.22 -8.45 -6.14
#